data_AF-A0A090WWW5-F1
#
_entry.id   AF-A0A090WWW5-F1
#
_cell.length_a   1.000
_cell.length_b   1.000
_cell.length_c   1.000
_cell.angle_alpha   90.00
_cell.angle_beta   90.00
_cell.angle_gamma   90.00
#
_symmetry.space_group_name_H-M   'P 1'
#
loop_
_entity.id
_entity.type
_entity.pdbx_description
1 polymer ?
#
loop_
_entity_poly.entity_id
_entity_poly.type
_entity_poly.pdbx_seq_one_letter_code
_entity_poly.pdbx_strand_id
1 'polypeptide(L)'
;MKTYKYLFLLVGLSILGCSDLEEEPIGLLAPDGFFKTTADIQTAANGAYGHMTHEDFWGRKLSLTLMLRGDMVAIGDPSTSARRIDHDVFTVQADNGMIDGYWLRTYQIIAAANQAIAGAEDVDVADEIKNPVTAQAYFTRALLTFI
;
A
#
# COMPACT_ATOMS: atom_id res chain seq x y z
N MET A 1 -7.55 -40.83 52.84
CA MET A 1 -7.72 -39.36 53.04
C MET A 1 -6.47 -38.53 52.73
N LYS A 2 -5.23 -38.99 53.02
CA LYS A 2 -4.01 -38.22 52.69
C LYS A 2 -3.70 -38.15 51.18
N THR A 3 -4.04 -39.18 50.41
CA THR A 3 -3.83 -39.24 48.95
C THR A 3 -4.70 -38.24 48.16
N TYR A 4 -5.95 -38.01 48.58
CA TYR A 4 -6.83 -37.03 47.93
C TYR A 4 -6.39 -35.58 48.16
N LYS A 5 -5.67 -35.28 49.26
CA LYS A 5 -5.09 -33.95 49.50
C LYS A 5 -4.00 -33.60 48.50
N TYR A 6 -3.14 -34.56 48.15
CA TYR A 6 -2.08 -34.34 47.16
C TYR A 6 -2.65 -34.23 45.73
N LEU A 7 -3.73 -34.96 45.43
CA LEU A 7 -4.45 -34.84 44.16
C LEU A 7 -5.10 -33.45 44.00
N PHE A 8 -5.76 -32.94 45.04
CA PHE A 8 -6.34 -31.58 45.03
C PHE A 8 -5.28 -30.48 44.92
N LEU A 9 -4.11 -30.67 45.54
CA LEU A 9 -2.98 -29.74 45.41
C LEU A 9 -2.43 -29.71 43.97
N LEU A 10 -2.32 -30.87 43.32
CA LEU A 10 -1.82 -30.98 41.94
C LEU A 10 -2.78 -30.30 40.94
N VAL A 11 -4.09 -30.47 41.13
CA VAL A 11 -5.13 -29.81 40.31
C VAL A 11 -5.18 -28.30 40.57
N GLY A 12 -4.85 -27.85 41.78
CA GLY A 12 -4.73 -26.43 42.12
C GLY A 12 -3.54 -25.72 41.46
N LEU A 13 -2.44 -26.43 41.19
CA LEU A 13 -1.28 -25.86 40.48
C LEU A 13 -1.51 -25.69 38.97
N SER A 14 -2.37 -26.50 38.36
CA SER A 14 -2.67 -26.39 36.92
C SER A 14 -3.43 -25.11 36.53
N ILE A 15 -3.96 -24.36 37.50
CA ILE A 15 -4.71 -23.12 37.28
C ILE A 15 -3.80 -21.87 37.28
N LEU A 16 -2.53 -22.01 37.68
CA LEU A 16 -1.55 -20.90 37.74
C LEU A 16 -0.74 -20.72 36.45
N GLY A 17 -1.03 -21.51 35.39
CA GLY A 17 -0.24 -21.53 34.15
C GLY A 17 -0.71 -20.58 33.05
N CYS A 18 -1.74 -19.76 33.28
CA CYS A 18 -2.19 -18.80 32.27
C CYS A 18 -1.31 -17.55 32.35
N SER A 19 -0.25 -17.51 31.53
CA SER A 19 0.51 -16.30 31.27
C SER A 19 -0.23 -15.53 30.18
N ASP A 20 -0.60 -14.27 30.45
CA ASP A 20 -1.01 -13.34 29.41
C ASP A 20 0.26 -12.96 28.63
N LEU A 21 0.41 -13.49 27.42
CA LEU A 21 1.60 -13.30 26.60
C LEU A 21 1.32 -12.15 25.62
N GLU A 22 1.74 -10.95 25.99
CA GLU A 22 1.79 -9.81 25.06
C GLU A 22 2.94 -10.04 24.06
N GLU A 23 2.61 -10.57 22.89
CA GLU A 23 3.53 -10.64 21.77
C GLU A 23 3.61 -9.26 21.10
N GLU A 24 4.73 -8.56 21.28
CA GLU A 24 5.11 -7.42 20.45
C GLU A 24 5.80 -7.95 19.19
N PRO A 25 5.15 -7.99 18.01
CA PRO A 25 5.73 -8.56 16.81
C PRO A 25 6.91 -7.70 16.33
N ILE A 26 8.13 -8.15 16.63
CA ILE A 26 9.36 -7.50 16.16
C ILE A 26 9.49 -7.75 14.65
N GLY A 27 9.21 -6.74 13.83
CA GLY A 27 9.40 -6.78 12.37
C GLY A 27 8.13 -6.57 11.53
N LEU A 28 6.96 -6.50 12.16
CA LEU A 28 5.76 -5.96 11.53
C LEU A 28 5.64 -4.49 11.91
N LEU A 29 5.57 -3.60 10.92
CA LEU A 29 5.12 -2.23 11.16
C LEU A 29 3.63 -2.33 11.52
N ALA A 30 3.33 -2.48 12.81
CA ALA A 30 1.97 -2.32 13.29
C ALA A 30 1.51 -0.91 12.91
N PRO A 31 0.28 -0.74 12.38
CA PRO A 31 -0.27 0.58 12.12
C PRO A 31 -0.22 1.47 13.37
N ASP A 32 -0.45 0.85 14.52
CA ASP A 32 -0.41 1.49 15.82
C ASP A 32 1.01 1.93 16.17
N GLY A 33 1.21 3.24 16.24
CA GLY A 33 2.48 3.83 16.63
C GLY A 33 3.55 3.86 15.54
N PHE A 34 3.22 3.63 14.26
CA PHE A 34 4.19 3.81 13.17
C PHE A 34 4.62 5.28 13.03
N PHE A 35 3.66 6.20 13.06
CA PHE A 35 3.91 7.62 12.85
C PHE A 35 4.31 8.30 14.16
N LYS A 36 5.62 8.52 14.34
CA LYS A 36 6.15 9.24 15.51
C LYS A 36 6.95 10.48 15.13
N THR A 37 7.48 10.49 13.91
CA THR A 37 8.39 11.53 13.42
C THR A 37 7.98 12.01 12.04
N THR A 38 8.48 13.19 11.65
CA THR A 38 8.30 13.71 10.29
C THR A 38 8.94 12.82 9.22
N ALA A 39 9.98 12.05 9.58
CA ALA A 39 10.61 11.08 8.70
C ALA A 39 9.69 9.88 8.40
N ASP A 40 8.82 9.51 9.34
CA ASP A 40 7.84 8.43 9.14
C ASP A 40 6.77 8.85 8.13
N ILE A 41 6.30 10.11 8.21
CA ILE A 41 5.40 10.71 7.20
C ILE A 41 6.07 10.70 5.83
N GLN A 42 7.33 11.14 5.74
CA GLN A 42 8.08 11.13 4.48
C GLN A 42 8.27 9.70 3.94
N THR A 43 8.48 8.72 4.81
CA THR A 43 8.61 7.31 4.42
C THR A 43 7.30 6.79 3.82
N ALA A 44 6.16 7.10 4.43
CA ALA A 44 4.85 6.76 3.88
C ALA A 44 4.57 7.46 2.55
N ALA A 45 4.89 8.76 2.43
CA ALA A 45 4.77 9.51 1.18
C ALA A 45 5.68 8.93 0.07
N ASN A 46 6.90 8.52 0.41
CA ASN A 46 7.81 7.82 -0.49
C ASN A 46 7.24 6.47 -0.95
N GLY A 47 6.47 5.78 -0.10
CA GLY A 47 5.74 4.56 -0.47
C GLY A 47 4.76 4.81 -1.62
N ALA A 48 4.02 5.91 -1.57
CA ALA A 48 3.11 6.32 -2.65
C ALA A 48 3.88 6.56 -3.96
N TYR A 49 4.98 7.32 -3.93
CA TYR A 49 5.84 7.51 -5.10
C TYR A 49 6.48 6.20 -5.60
N GLY A 50 6.86 5.31 -4.69
CA GLY A 50 7.42 4.00 -5.01
C GLY A 50 6.45 3.19 -5.86
N HIS A 51 5.17 3.16 -5.47
CA HIS A 51 4.11 2.50 -6.24
C HIS A 51 3.91 3.08 -7.65
N MET A 52 4.17 4.38 -7.86
CA MET A 52 4.07 4.99 -9.18
C MET A 52 5.09 4.43 -10.18
N THR A 53 6.26 4.01 -9.71
CA THR A 53 7.31 3.46 -10.59
C THR A 53 7.03 2.02 -11.04
N HIS A 54 6.03 1.37 -10.45
CA HIS A 54 5.68 -0.02 -10.75
C HIS A 54 5.29 -0.20 -12.22
N GLU A 55 5.55 -1.39 -12.78
CA GLU A 55 5.17 -1.76 -14.15
C GLU A 55 3.67 -1.56 -14.39
N ASP A 56 2.87 -1.87 -13.37
CA ASP A 56 1.42 -1.68 -13.39
C ASP A 56 0.99 -0.22 -13.54
N PHE A 57 1.83 0.79 -13.31
CA PHE A 57 1.46 2.19 -13.46
C PHE A 57 2.36 2.87 -14.50
N TRP A 58 3.28 3.73 -14.06
CA TRP A 58 4.13 4.53 -14.96
C TRP A 58 5.18 3.68 -15.68
N GLY A 59 5.58 2.55 -15.07
CA GLY A 59 6.59 1.67 -15.64
C GLY A 59 6.18 1.04 -16.96
N ARG A 60 4.87 0.81 -17.19
CA ARG A 60 4.37 0.39 -18.52
C ARG A 60 2.85 0.51 -18.70
N LYS A 61 2.03 -0.03 -17.79
CA LYS A 61 0.63 -0.29 -18.13
C LYS A 61 -0.20 0.98 -18.35
N LEU A 62 0.03 2.05 -17.58
CA LEU A 62 -0.64 3.31 -17.85
C LEU A 62 0.03 4.08 -19.00
N SER A 63 1.36 4.18 -18.96
CA SER A 63 2.11 4.97 -19.95
C SER A 63 1.94 4.43 -21.37
N LEU A 64 2.07 3.12 -21.56
CA LEU A 64 1.92 2.49 -22.88
C LEU A 64 0.49 2.58 -23.42
N THR A 65 -0.51 2.35 -22.57
CA THR A 65 -1.91 2.41 -23.03
C THR A 65 -2.24 3.80 -23.51
N LEU A 66 -1.90 4.85 -22.76
CA LEU A 66 -2.10 6.24 -23.17
C LEU A 66 -1.38 6.59 -24.47
N MET A 67 -0.11 6.16 -24.63
CA MET A 67 0.64 6.43 -25.86
C MET A 67 0.02 5.77 -27.10
N LEU A 68 -0.44 4.52 -26.98
CA LEU A 68 -1.09 3.79 -28.08
C LEU A 68 -2.48 4.34 -28.44
N ARG A 69 -3.04 5.25 -27.65
CA ARG A 69 -4.27 5.98 -28.02
C ARG A 69 -4.01 7.28 -28.78
N GLY A 70 -2.74 7.67 -28.93
CA GLY A 70 -2.31 8.78 -29.78
C GLY A 70 -1.88 8.31 -31.18
N ASP A 71 -1.30 9.23 -31.96
CA ASP A 71 -0.78 9.00 -33.32
C ASP A 71 0.76 9.01 -33.39
N MET A 72 1.43 9.11 -32.25
CA MET A 72 2.90 9.18 -32.16
C MET A 72 3.60 7.82 -32.23
N VAL A 73 2.92 6.75 -31.82
CA VAL A 73 3.47 5.39 -31.73
C VAL A 73 2.43 4.35 -32.18
N ALA A 74 2.88 3.20 -32.68
CA ALA A 74 2.03 2.07 -33.04
C ALA A 74 2.75 0.73 -32.83
N ILE A 75 2.02 -0.38 -32.78
CA ILE A 75 2.58 -1.73 -32.67
C ILE A 75 2.74 -2.34 -34.06
N GLY A 76 3.98 -2.33 -34.57
CA GLY A 76 4.31 -2.96 -35.86
C GLY A 76 4.56 -4.48 -35.79
N ASP A 77 4.85 -5.03 -34.60
CA ASP A 77 5.13 -6.45 -34.41
C ASP A 77 3.85 -7.22 -34.00
N PRO A 78 3.28 -8.06 -34.88
CA PRO A 78 2.06 -8.81 -34.59
C PRO A 78 2.24 -9.92 -33.56
N SER A 79 3.47 -10.26 -33.17
CA SER A 79 3.74 -11.19 -32.07
C SER A 79 3.61 -10.55 -30.68
N THR A 80 3.41 -9.23 -30.63
CA THR A 80 3.14 -8.50 -29.39
C THR A 80 1.88 -9.05 -28.71
N SER A 81 1.90 -9.07 -27.37
CA SER A 81 0.76 -9.50 -26.57
C SER A 81 -0.54 -8.79 -26.99
N ALA A 82 -1.59 -9.58 -27.30
CA ALA A 82 -2.87 -9.08 -27.82
C ALA A 82 -3.45 -7.93 -26.98
N ARG A 83 -3.39 -8.04 -25.64
CA ARG A 83 -3.87 -6.99 -24.73
C ARG A 83 -3.23 -5.61 -24.95
N ARG A 84 -2.07 -5.52 -25.62
CA ARG A 84 -1.43 -4.25 -25.99
C ARG A 84 -1.87 -3.82 -27.39
N ILE A 85 -1.91 -4.76 -28.33
CA ILE A 85 -2.41 -4.52 -29.70
C ILE A 85 -3.84 -3.95 -29.64
N ASP A 86 -4.68 -4.46 -28.74
CA ASP A 86 -6.05 -3.98 -28.57
C ASP A 86 -6.15 -2.47 -28.29
N HIS A 87 -5.15 -1.86 -27.65
CA HIS A 87 -5.12 -0.41 -27.43
C HIS A 87 -4.76 0.34 -28.70
N ASP A 88 -3.83 -0.19 -29.50
CA ASP A 88 -3.35 0.38 -30.77
C ASP A 88 -4.43 0.36 -31.86
N VAL A 89 -5.19 -0.74 -31.93
CA VAL A 89 -6.25 -0.92 -32.95
C VAL A 89 -7.66 -0.61 -32.42
N PHE A 90 -7.77 -0.02 -31.23
CA PHE A 90 -9.03 0.44 -30.63
C PHE A 90 -10.08 -0.66 -30.39
N THR A 91 -9.65 -1.88 -30.05
CA THR A 91 -10.50 -3.06 -29.77
C THR A 91 -10.45 -3.54 -28.31
N VAL A 92 -10.10 -2.65 -27.38
CA VAL A 92 -9.94 -2.95 -25.94
C VAL A 92 -11.20 -3.59 -25.35
N GLN A 93 -11.04 -4.79 -24.78
CA GLN A 93 -12.09 -5.51 -24.06
C GLN A 93 -12.20 -5.06 -22.60
N ALA A 94 -13.36 -5.32 -21.98
CA ALA A 94 -13.64 -4.92 -20.59
C ALA A 94 -12.71 -5.59 -19.56
N ASP A 95 -12.15 -6.75 -19.88
CA ASP A 95 -11.25 -7.55 -19.03
C ASP A 95 -9.76 -7.35 -19.40
N ASN A 96 -9.42 -6.30 -20.16
CA ASN A 96 -8.05 -6.06 -20.59
C ASN A 96 -7.11 -5.81 -19.40
N GLY A 97 -6.21 -6.76 -19.15
CA GLY A 97 -5.30 -6.74 -18.00
C GLY A 97 -4.23 -5.63 -18.00
N MET A 98 -4.18 -4.77 -19.03
CA MET A 98 -3.43 -3.52 -18.95
C MET A 98 -4.19 -2.52 -18.07
N ILE A 99 -5.52 -2.41 -18.24
CA ILE A 99 -6.40 -1.50 -17.49
C ILE A 99 -6.54 -1.93 -16.04
N ASP A 100 -6.91 -3.18 -15.81
CA ASP A 100 -7.08 -3.75 -14.46
C ASP A 100 -5.84 -3.51 -13.59
N GLY A 101 -4.65 -3.70 -14.18
CA GLY A 101 -3.37 -3.49 -13.49
C GLY A 101 -3.16 -2.04 -13.02
N TYR A 102 -3.27 -1.05 -13.91
CA TYR A 102 -3.03 0.33 -13.50
C TYR A 102 -4.15 0.90 -12.66
N TRP A 103 -5.39 0.45 -12.85
CA TRP A 103 -6.52 0.82 -12.03
C TRP A 103 -6.29 0.41 -10.57
N LEU A 104 -6.01 -0.87 -10.33
CA LEU A 104 -5.70 -1.38 -8.99
C LEU A 104 -4.51 -0.64 -8.38
N ARG A 105 -3.43 -0.44 -9.16
CA ARG A 105 -2.23 0.25 -8.67
C ARG A 105 -2.52 1.71 -8.29
N THR A 106 -3.39 2.40 -9.03
CA THR A 106 -3.80 3.78 -8.73
C THR A 106 -4.42 3.88 -7.34
N TYR A 107 -5.35 2.98 -7.01
CA TYR A 107 -5.95 2.96 -5.67
C TYR A 107 -4.97 2.59 -4.56
N GLN A 108 -3.95 1.76 -4.84
CA GLN A 108 -2.87 1.50 -3.89
C GLN A 108 -2.00 2.73 -3.64
N ILE A 109 -1.70 3.51 -4.68
CA ILE A 109 -0.98 4.79 -4.55
C ILE A 109 -1.82 5.77 -3.71
N ILE A 110 -3.12 5.89 -3.99
CA ILE A 110 -4.05 6.73 -3.23
C ILE A 110 -4.14 6.28 -1.77
N ALA A 111 -4.19 4.98 -1.51
CA ALA A 111 -4.22 4.43 -0.16
C ALA A 111 -2.94 4.76 0.62
N ALA A 112 -1.77 4.60 0.02
CA ALA A 112 -0.49 4.97 0.64
C ALA A 112 -0.41 6.49 0.93
N ALA A 113 -0.89 7.33 0.01
CA ALA A 113 -0.98 8.77 0.23
C ALA A 113 -1.94 9.11 1.40
N ASN A 114 -3.09 8.44 1.48
CA ASN A 114 -4.03 8.61 2.60
C ASN A 114 -3.44 8.18 3.95
N GLN A 115 -2.65 7.11 3.97
CA GLN A 115 -1.94 6.69 5.19
C GLN A 115 -0.94 7.75 5.65
N ALA A 116 -0.16 8.35 4.74
CA ALA A 116 0.76 9.43 5.08
C ALA A 116 0.02 10.68 5.60
N ILE A 117 -1.14 11.01 5.00
CA ILE A 117 -1.97 12.15 5.43
C ILE A 117 -2.54 11.90 6.83
N ALA A 118 -3.13 10.73 7.06
CA ALA A 118 -3.69 10.38 8.38
C ALA A 118 -2.59 10.30 9.44
N GLY A 119 -1.46 9.66 9.12
CA GLY A 119 -0.32 9.56 10.03
C GLY A 119 0.31 10.89 10.41
N ALA A 120 0.14 11.94 9.59
CA ALA A 120 0.61 13.28 9.96
C ALA A 120 -0.20 13.90 11.12
N GLU A 121 -1.41 13.41 11.38
CA GLU A 121 -2.24 13.81 12.53
C GLU A 121 -1.66 13.27 13.85
N ASP A 122 -0.99 12.12 13.81
CA ASP A 122 -0.39 11.46 14.98
C ASP A 122 0.97 12.04 15.39
N VAL A 123 1.62 12.82 14.52
CA VAL A 123 2.94 13.42 14.79
C VAL A 123 2.80 14.82 15.40
N ASP A 124 3.17 14.93 16.68
CA ASP A 124 3.15 16.17 17.45
C ASP A 124 4.43 17.01 17.22
N VAL A 125 4.42 17.78 16.13
CA VAL A 125 5.42 18.80 15.81
C VAL A 125 4.72 20.02 15.21
N ALA A 126 5.41 21.17 15.20
CA ALA A 126 4.91 22.38 14.55
C ALA A 126 4.55 22.11 13.08
N ASP A 127 3.40 22.64 12.65
CA ASP A 127 2.84 22.40 11.31
C ASP A 127 3.80 22.83 10.20
N GLU A 128 4.61 23.86 10.41
CA GLU A 128 5.62 24.30 9.45
C GLU A 128 6.67 23.22 9.15
N ILE A 129 6.87 22.27 10.08
CA ILE A 129 7.83 21.17 9.95
C ILE A 129 7.19 19.99 9.21
N LYS A 130 5.93 19.62 9.52
CA LYS A 130 5.26 18.45 8.92
C LYS A 130 4.46 18.75 7.66
N ASN A 131 4.02 19.99 7.43
CA ASN A 131 3.25 20.36 6.23
C ASN A 131 3.99 20.12 4.91
N PRO A 132 5.29 20.44 4.77
CA PRO A 132 5.99 20.22 3.50
C PRO A 132 6.00 18.74 3.06
N VAL A 133 6.15 17.81 4.00
CA VAL A 133 6.15 16.36 3.69
C VAL A 133 4.73 15.84 3.47
N THR A 134 3.76 16.31 4.27
CA THR A 134 2.34 15.95 4.11
C THR A 134 1.77 16.47 2.79
N ALA A 135 2.21 17.64 2.32
CA ALA A 135 1.82 18.22 1.03
C ALA A 135 2.21 17.34 -0.17
N GLN A 136 3.31 16.58 -0.08
CA GLN A 136 3.69 15.62 -1.13
C GLN A 136 2.65 14.50 -1.27
N ALA A 137 2.14 14.00 -0.14
CA ALA A 137 1.07 13.00 -0.13
C ALA A 137 -0.25 13.58 -0.68
N TYR A 138 -0.60 14.82 -0.30
CA TYR A 138 -1.76 15.51 -0.87
C TYR A 138 -1.65 15.70 -2.38
N PHE A 139 -0.49 16.16 -2.87
CA PHE A 139 -0.23 16.31 -4.30
C PHE A 139 -0.40 14.98 -5.03
N THR A 140 0.18 13.90 -4.49
CA THR A 140 0.09 12.56 -5.05
C THR A 140 -1.37 12.12 -5.14
N ARG A 141 -2.14 12.22 -4.04
CA ARG A 141 -3.56 11.88 -4.04
C ARG A 141 -4.36 12.69 -5.07
N ALA A 142 -4.12 13.99 -5.15
CA ALA A 142 -4.81 14.87 -6.09
C ALA A 142 -4.48 14.50 -7.55
N LEU A 143 -3.21 14.26 -7.86
CA LEU A 143 -2.76 13.83 -9.18
C LEU A 143 -3.42 12.51 -9.60
N LEU A 144 -3.42 11.50 -8.72
CA LEU A 144 -3.98 10.18 -9.03
C LEU A 144 -5.51 10.15 -9.05
N THR A 145 -6.18 11.14 -8.47
CA THR A 145 -7.63 11.30 -8.61
C THR A 145 -8.00 11.99 -9.93
N PHE A 146 -7.09 12.79 -10.47
CA PHE A 146 -7.27 13.48 -11.74
C PHE A 146 -6.96 12.59 -12.96
N ILE A 147 -5.91 11.79 -12.88
CA ILE A 147 -5.51 10.80 -13.89
C ILE A 147 -6.48 9.62 -13.89
#